data_AF-A0A535TL05-F1
#
_entry.id   AF-A0A535TL05-F1
#
_cell.length_a   1.000
_cell.length_b   1.000
_cell.length_c   1.000
_cell.angle_alpha   90.00
_cell.angle_beta   90.00
_cell.angle_gamma   90.00
#
_symmetry.space_group_name_H-M   'P 1'
#
loop_
_entity.id
_entity.type
_entity.pdbx_description
1 polymer ?
#
loop_
_entity_poly.entity_id
_entity_poly.type
_entity_poly.pdbx_seq_one_letter_code
_entity_poly.pdbx_strand_id
1 'polypeptide(L)'
;MAYLIYTMLNFSYLPAALPFWIFLAAAITIWHPGEWVEVRLPKRLGSRIVAIAFVTGTVITALPLVIAPYKADVAYRAGLNAIASGQRDEARADVEQARTLAPWQSTYAVAAGTLALNLNSVGQAAPDADWATARMDFDAAAHLGSLTPATYRYLAMAEAALGRRAQAIAAARMAVQLNRFDPANQAELNLLLSS
;
A
#
# COMPACT_ATOMS: atom_id res chain seq x y z
N MET A 1 15.47 1.22 -17.19
CA MET A 1 15.88 0.32 -16.10
C MET A 1 15.10 0.50 -14.79
N ALA A 2 14.22 1.49 -14.62
CA ALA A 2 13.40 1.64 -13.40
C ALA A 2 12.07 0.85 -13.41
N TYR A 3 11.56 0.50 -14.60
CA TYR A 3 10.27 -0.20 -14.74
C TYR A 3 10.29 -1.65 -14.22
N LEU A 4 11.43 -2.33 -14.34
CA LEU A 4 11.58 -3.73 -13.91
C LEU A 4 11.68 -3.89 -12.39
N ILE A 5 12.19 -2.89 -11.68
CA ILE A 5 12.33 -2.95 -10.22
C ILE A 5 10.96 -2.78 -9.54
N TYR A 6 10.09 -1.93 -10.10
CA TYR A 6 8.74 -1.71 -9.57
C TYR A 6 7.82 -2.93 -9.76
N THR A 7 8.02 -3.68 -10.85
CA THR A 7 7.28 -4.94 -11.08
C THR A 7 7.84 -6.08 -10.22
N MET A 8 9.16 -6.23 -10.08
CA MET A 8 9.74 -7.34 -9.32
C MET A 8 9.44 -7.32 -7.82
N LEU A 9 9.38 -6.13 -7.18
CA LEU A 9 9.08 -6.03 -5.75
C LEU A 9 7.58 -6.21 -5.44
N ASN A 10 6.69 -5.82 -6.34
CA ASN A 10 5.25 -5.96 -6.14
C ASN A 10 4.76 -7.40 -6.38
N PHE A 11 5.47 -8.21 -7.17
CA PHE A 11 5.12 -9.61 -7.44
C PHE A 11 5.38 -10.57 -6.29
N SER A 12 6.22 -10.20 -5.32
CA SER A 12 6.57 -11.10 -4.21
C SER A 12 5.49 -11.15 -3.12
N TYR A 13 4.52 -10.23 -3.13
CA TYR A 13 3.52 -10.10 -2.06
C TYR A 13 2.12 -9.68 -2.56
N LEU A 14 1.70 -10.19 -3.73
CA LEU A 14 0.32 -10.04 -4.21
C LEU A 14 -0.33 -11.41 -4.37
N PRO A 15 -1.59 -11.60 -3.92
CA PRO A 15 -2.36 -12.83 -4.16
C PRO A 15 -2.43 -13.21 -5.66
N ALA A 16 -2.32 -12.22 -6.56
CA ALA A 16 -2.27 -12.41 -8.01
C ALA A 16 -1.03 -13.20 -8.50
N ALA A 17 0.03 -13.30 -7.71
CA ALA A 17 1.22 -14.10 -8.03
C ALA A 17 1.11 -15.56 -7.56
N LEU A 18 0.06 -15.95 -6.83
CA LEU A 18 -0.14 -17.33 -6.40
C LEU A 18 -0.16 -18.35 -7.56
N PRO A 19 -0.82 -18.09 -8.70
CA PRO A 19 -0.74 -18.99 -9.85
C PRO A 19 0.69 -19.13 -10.35
N PHE A 20 1.43 -18.02 -10.43
CA PHE A 20 2.84 -18.02 -10.84
C PHE A 20 3.69 -18.91 -9.93
N TRP A 21 3.55 -18.84 -8.61
CA TRP A 21 4.29 -19.68 -7.67
C TRP A 21 3.92 -21.16 -7.76
N ILE A 22 2.63 -21.48 -7.98
CA ILE A 22 2.17 -22.86 -8.24
C ILE A 22 2.82 -23.42 -9.51
N PHE A 23 2.81 -22.64 -10.61
CA PHE A 23 3.43 -23.05 -11.87
C PHE A 23 4.95 -23.14 -11.79
N LEU A 24 5.61 -22.23 -11.05
CA LEU A 24 7.06 -22.29 -10.83
C LEU A 24 7.47 -23.53 -10.03
N ALA A 25 6.74 -23.87 -8.98
CA ALA A 25 6.98 -25.09 -8.21
C ALA A 25 6.82 -26.35 -9.08
N ALA A 26 5.75 -26.41 -9.88
CA ALA A 26 5.54 -27.51 -10.83
C ALA A 26 6.69 -27.58 -11.87
N ALA A 27 7.10 -26.45 -12.43
CA ALA A 27 8.20 -26.40 -13.40
C ALA A 27 9.54 -26.89 -12.81
N ILE A 28 9.87 -26.53 -11.57
CA ILE A 28 11.08 -27.01 -10.88
C ILE A 28 11.03 -28.54 -10.70
N THR A 29 9.87 -29.11 -10.39
CA THR A 29 9.71 -30.57 -10.24
C THR A 29 9.78 -31.32 -11.57
N ILE A 30 9.34 -30.70 -12.66
CA ILE A 30 9.32 -31.33 -13.99
C ILE A 30 10.68 -31.19 -14.69
N TRP A 31 11.46 -30.15 -14.38
CA TRP A 31 12.66 -29.77 -15.13
C TRP A 31 13.96 -29.89 -14.35
N HIS A 32 14.13 -30.92 -13.52
CA HIS A 32 15.45 -31.28 -12.98
C HIS A 32 16.12 -32.36 -13.86
N PRO A 33 17.23 -32.06 -14.56
CA PRO A 33 18.10 -33.10 -15.08
C PRO A 33 18.74 -33.81 -13.87
N GLY A 34 18.61 -35.13 -13.84
CA GLY A 34 18.83 -35.93 -12.65
C GLY A 34 20.30 -36.02 -12.24
N GLU A 35 20.72 -35.21 -11.27
CA GLU A 35 21.78 -35.58 -10.33
C GLU A 35 21.39 -35.10 -8.93
N TRP A 36 21.06 -36.06 -8.06
CA TRP A 36 20.85 -35.81 -6.66
C TRP A 36 22.21 -35.67 -5.97
N VAL A 37 22.50 -34.51 -5.37
CA VAL A 37 23.56 -34.43 -4.37
C VAL A 37 23.09 -35.20 -3.14
N GLU A 38 23.75 -36.32 -2.86
CA GLU A 38 23.45 -37.19 -1.73
C GLU A 38 23.81 -36.47 -0.41
N VAL A 39 22.87 -35.72 0.16
CA VAL A 39 23.02 -35.17 1.51
C VAL A 39 22.88 -36.32 2.50
N ARG A 40 24.02 -36.91 2.91
CA ARG A 40 24.06 -37.93 3.97
C ARG A 40 23.69 -37.31 5.32
N LEU A 41 22.42 -37.39 5.68
CA LEU A 41 21.96 -37.16 7.05
C LEU A 41 22.41 -38.32 7.96
N PRO A 42 22.91 -38.04 9.18
CA PRO A 42 23.31 -39.08 10.12
C PRO A 42 22.11 -39.95 10.49
N LYS A 43 22.26 -41.24 10.25
CA LYS A 43 21.30 -42.29 10.61
C LYS A 43 21.20 -42.43 12.12
N ARG A 44 20.31 -41.67 12.77
CA ARG A 44 19.70 -42.01 14.07
C ARG A 44 18.65 -40.96 14.45
N LEU A 45 17.41 -41.20 14.04
CA LEU A 45 16.20 -41.26 14.89
C LEU A 45 14.93 -41.27 14.01
N GLY A 46 14.11 -42.32 14.17
CA GLY A 46 12.64 -42.30 14.00
C GLY A 46 12.04 -41.73 12.70
N SER A 47 12.06 -42.52 11.63
CA SER A 47 11.76 -42.13 10.25
C SER A 47 10.28 -42.08 9.80
N ARG A 48 9.28 -41.80 10.65
CA ARG A 48 7.87 -41.73 10.14
C ARG A 48 6.97 -40.61 10.65
N ILE A 49 7.38 -39.78 11.62
CA ILE A 49 6.50 -38.71 12.14
C ILE A 49 6.92 -37.31 11.65
N VAL A 50 8.17 -37.12 11.23
CA VAL A 50 8.69 -35.77 10.92
C VAL A 50 8.32 -35.28 9.51
N ALA A 51 8.07 -36.18 8.54
CA ALA A 51 7.81 -35.77 7.15
C ALA A 51 6.37 -35.28 6.88
N ILE A 52 5.38 -35.68 7.69
CA ILE A 52 3.98 -35.25 7.52
C ILE A 52 3.72 -33.91 8.25
N ALA A 53 4.48 -33.62 9.32
CA ALA A 53 4.30 -32.40 10.10
C ALA A 53 4.77 -31.13 9.36
N PHE A 54 5.68 -31.23 8.39
CA PHE A 54 6.25 -30.06 7.71
C PHE A 54 5.40 -29.54 6.53
N VAL A 55 4.56 -30.40 5.93
CA VAL A 55 3.68 -30.00 4.81
C VAL A 55 2.32 -29.50 5.30
N THR A 56 1.86 -29.93 6.48
CA THR A 56 0.59 -29.47 7.06
C THR A 56 0.72 -28.23 7.96
N GLY A 57 1.91 -27.99 8.55
CA GLY A 57 2.12 -26.86 9.46
C GLY A 57 2.25 -25.48 8.81
N THR A 58 2.65 -25.40 7.54
CA THR A 58 2.86 -24.11 6.83
C THR A 58 1.61 -23.58 6.14
N VAL A 59 0.64 -24.44 5.83
CA VAL A 59 -0.63 -24.01 5.18
C VAL A 59 -1.57 -23.32 6.17
N ILE A 60 -1.55 -23.70 7.46
CA ILE A 60 -2.53 -23.20 8.44
C ILE A 60 -2.18 -21.79 8.95
N THR A 61 -0.90 -21.42 9.01
CA THR A 61 -0.48 -20.10 9.51
C THR A 61 -0.54 -18.98 8.46
N ALA A 62 -0.61 -19.31 7.16
CA ALA A 62 -0.63 -18.33 6.07
C ALA A 62 -2.04 -17.86 5.67
N LEU A 63 -3.11 -18.60 6.01
CA LEU A 63 -4.48 -18.27 5.62
C LEU A 63 -4.99 -16.89 6.13
N PRO A 64 -4.76 -16.47 7.40
CA PRO A 64 -5.20 -15.17 7.87
C PRO A 64 -4.52 -14.02 7.11
N LEU A 65 -3.25 -14.22 6.73
CA LEU A 65 -2.41 -13.22 6.08
C LEU A 65 -2.80 -12.97 4.61
N VAL A 66 -3.53 -13.89 3.97
CA VAL A 66 -4.04 -13.72 2.60
C VAL A 66 -5.50 -13.25 2.58
N ILE A 67 -6.32 -13.70 3.55
CA ILE A 67 -7.75 -13.36 3.60
C ILE A 67 -7.97 -11.91 4.03
N ALA A 68 -7.22 -11.40 5.01
CA ALA A 68 -7.41 -10.04 5.51
C ALA A 68 -7.09 -8.97 4.43
N PRO A 69 -5.98 -9.04 3.67
CA PRO A 69 -5.74 -8.11 2.55
C PRO A 69 -6.80 -8.18 1.46
N TYR A 70 -7.29 -9.37 1.11
CA TYR A 70 -8.35 -9.50 0.11
C TYR A 70 -9.65 -8.82 0.56
N LYS A 71 -10.07 -9.05 1.81
CA LYS A 71 -11.25 -8.36 2.37
C LYS A 71 -11.02 -6.85 2.46
N ALA A 72 -9.81 -6.41 2.78
CA ALA A 72 -9.45 -4.99 2.79
C ALA A 72 -9.59 -4.38 1.39
N ASP A 73 -9.11 -5.06 0.35
CA ASP A 73 -9.24 -4.62 -1.04
C ASP A 73 -10.70 -4.56 -1.51
N VAL A 74 -11.53 -5.51 -1.07
CA VAL A 74 -12.98 -5.50 -1.37
C VAL A 74 -13.65 -4.28 -0.71
N ALA A 75 -13.39 -4.03 0.58
CA ALA A 75 -13.90 -2.85 1.27
C ALA A 75 -13.40 -1.56 0.61
N TYR A 76 -12.11 -1.49 0.28
CA TYR A 76 -11.53 -0.33 -0.40
C TYR A 76 -12.20 -0.06 -1.75
N ARG A 77 -12.47 -1.09 -2.56
CA ARG A 77 -13.19 -0.95 -3.84
C ARG A 77 -14.62 -0.48 -3.64
N ALA A 78 -15.32 -0.98 -2.62
CA ALA A 78 -16.65 -0.49 -2.26
C ALA A 78 -16.60 1.01 -1.92
N GLY A 79 -15.60 1.43 -1.13
CA GLY A 79 -15.37 2.83 -0.81
C GLY A 79 -15.11 3.70 -2.04
N LEU A 80 -14.31 3.24 -3.00
CA LEU A 80 -14.09 3.96 -4.27
C LEU A 80 -15.38 4.10 -5.09
N ASN A 81 -16.23 3.07 -5.13
CA ASN A 81 -17.53 3.14 -5.80
C ASN A 81 -18.48 4.11 -5.10
N ALA A 82 -18.45 4.14 -3.77
CA ALA A 82 -19.21 5.08 -2.96
C ALA A 82 -18.73 6.53 -3.22
N ILE A 83 -17.43 6.78 -3.32
CA ILE A 83 -16.86 8.08 -3.75
C ILE A 83 -17.40 8.49 -5.12
N ALA A 84 -17.35 7.59 -6.10
CA ALA A 84 -17.83 7.85 -7.45
C ALA A 84 -19.34 8.15 -7.51
N SER A 85 -20.09 7.60 -6.55
CA SER A 85 -21.54 7.79 -6.41
C SER A 85 -21.90 8.96 -5.48
N GLY A 86 -20.92 9.67 -4.92
CA GLY A 86 -21.13 10.78 -3.98
C GLY A 86 -21.57 10.36 -2.57
N GLN A 87 -21.57 9.07 -2.26
CA GLN A 87 -21.96 8.50 -0.97
C GLN A 87 -20.79 8.56 0.02
N ARG A 88 -20.48 9.77 0.50
CA ARG A 88 -19.26 10.04 1.27
C ARG A 88 -19.17 9.31 2.61
N ASP A 89 -20.28 9.16 3.32
CA ASP A 89 -20.26 8.52 4.64
C ASP A 89 -20.07 7.00 4.51
N GLU A 90 -20.67 6.38 3.50
CA GLU A 90 -20.39 4.99 3.14
C GLU A 90 -18.94 4.81 2.71
N ALA A 91 -18.41 5.71 1.87
CA ALA A 91 -17.01 5.68 1.47
C ALA A 91 -16.05 5.76 2.67
N ARG A 92 -16.34 6.60 3.65
CA ARG A 92 -15.56 6.71 4.89
C ARG A 92 -15.58 5.41 5.68
N ALA A 93 -16.76 4.80 5.85
CA ALA A 93 -16.89 3.53 6.56
C ALA A 93 -16.11 2.40 5.88
N ASP A 94 -16.24 2.29 4.55
CA ASP A 94 -15.57 1.25 3.76
C ASP A 94 -14.04 1.41 3.75
N VAL A 95 -13.54 2.64 3.60
CA VAL A 95 -12.10 2.92 3.66
C VAL A 95 -11.54 2.64 5.05
N GLU A 96 -12.28 2.99 6.12
CA GLU A 96 -11.84 2.70 7.49
C GLU A 96 -11.86 1.19 7.79
N GLN A 97 -12.82 0.45 7.25
CA GLN A 97 -12.81 -1.00 7.31
C GLN A 97 -11.57 -1.59 6.61
N ALA A 98 -11.21 -1.06 5.43
CA ALA A 98 -9.99 -1.48 4.74
C ALA A 98 -8.73 -1.21 5.58
N ARG A 99 -8.63 -0.04 6.24
CA ARG A 99 -7.54 0.31 7.16
C ARG A 99 -7.47 -0.61 8.37
N THR A 100 -8.62 -0.99 8.93
CA THR A 100 -8.68 -1.93 10.06
C THR A 100 -8.17 -3.32 9.67
N LEU A 101 -8.51 -3.76 8.45
CA LEU A 101 -8.15 -5.10 7.95
C LEU A 101 -6.69 -5.19 7.49
N ALA A 102 -6.11 -4.10 6.98
CA ALA A 102 -4.71 -4.06 6.54
C ALA A 102 -4.10 -2.67 6.79
N PRO A 103 -3.75 -2.34 8.06
CA PRO A 103 -3.26 -1.02 8.46
C PRO A 103 -1.89 -0.63 7.89
N TRP A 104 -1.15 -1.59 7.32
CA TRP A 104 0.15 -1.35 6.70
C TRP A 104 0.04 -0.86 5.24
N GLN A 105 -1.15 -0.83 4.66
CA GLN A 105 -1.36 -0.39 3.28
C GLN A 105 -1.45 1.14 3.22
N SER A 106 -0.43 1.78 2.67
CA SER A 106 -0.38 3.26 2.52
C SER A 106 -1.56 3.79 1.70
N THR A 107 -2.02 3.06 0.68
CA THR A 107 -3.12 3.47 -0.19
C THR A 107 -4.43 3.76 0.56
N TYR A 108 -4.74 2.97 1.59
CA TYR A 108 -5.98 3.19 2.35
C TYR A 108 -5.89 4.43 3.24
N ALA A 109 -4.69 4.72 3.78
CA ALA A 109 -4.44 5.97 4.49
C ALA A 109 -4.53 7.19 3.55
N VAL A 110 -4.02 7.09 2.31
CA VAL A 110 -4.18 8.15 1.30
C VAL A 110 -5.67 8.41 1.00
N ALA A 111 -6.47 7.36 0.88
CA ALA A 111 -7.90 7.48 0.61
C ALA A 111 -8.66 8.12 1.78
N ALA A 112 -8.34 7.74 3.01
CA ALA A 112 -8.91 8.36 4.21
C ALA A 112 -8.59 9.87 4.27
N GLY A 113 -7.33 10.25 4.04
CA GLY A 113 -6.95 11.68 3.99
C GLY A 113 -7.63 12.44 2.86
N THR A 114 -7.83 11.80 1.71
CA THR A 114 -8.55 12.37 0.56
C THR A 114 -10.03 12.61 0.87
N LEU A 115 -10.68 11.69 1.59
CA LEU A 115 -12.05 11.83 2.08
C LEU A 115 -12.17 12.92 3.15
N ALA A 116 -11.18 13.07 4.02
CA ALA A 116 -11.13 14.13 5.03
C ALA A 116 -11.00 15.52 4.40
N LEU A 117 -10.19 15.66 3.33
CA LEU A 117 -10.10 16.90 2.57
C LEU A 117 -11.29 17.17 1.64
N ASN A 118 -12.09 16.14 1.36
CA ASN A 118 -13.20 16.23 0.43
C ASN A 118 -12.76 16.83 -0.92
N LEU A 119 -11.71 16.24 -1.51
CA LEU A 119 -11.08 16.76 -2.72
C LEU A 119 -12.03 16.69 -3.92
N ASN A 120 -12.08 17.77 -4.71
CA ASN A 120 -12.72 17.74 -6.02
C ASN A 120 -11.82 17.06 -7.06
N SER A 121 -12.33 16.92 -8.30
CA SER A 121 -11.62 16.25 -9.40
C SER A 121 -10.29 16.92 -9.80
N VAL A 122 -10.07 18.18 -9.41
CA VAL A 122 -8.83 18.93 -9.66
C VAL A 122 -7.92 19.00 -8.43
N GLY A 123 -8.26 18.29 -7.35
CA GLY A 123 -7.42 18.16 -6.16
C GLY A 123 -7.45 19.39 -5.24
N GLN A 124 -8.53 20.16 -5.24
CA GLN A 124 -8.79 21.23 -4.27
C GLN A 124 -9.67 20.70 -3.15
N ALA A 125 -9.33 21.08 -1.91
CA ALA A 125 -10.12 20.74 -0.73
C ALA A 125 -11.41 21.55 -0.67
N ALA A 126 -12.46 20.95 -0.13
CA ALA A 126 -13.73 21.64 0.10
C ALA A 126 -13.64 22.60 1.31
N PRO A 127 -14.56 23.57 1.43
CA PRO A 127 -14.58 24.49 2.57
C PRO A 127 -14.77 23.81 3.94
N ASP A 128 -15.36 22.62 3.95
CA ASP A 128 -15.63 21.80 5.13
C ASP A 128 -14.53 20.74 5.40
N ALA A 129 -13.37 20.87 4.76
CA ALA A 129 -12.26 19.93 4.92
C ALA A 129 -11.79 19.81 6.38
N ASP A 130 -11.64 18.56 6.83
CA ASP A 130 -10.99 18.24 8.09
C ASP A 130 -9.47 18.13 7.88
N TRP A 131 -8.81 19.29 7.96
CA TRP A 131 -7.36 19.41 7.78
C TRP A 131 -6.56 18.60 8.79
N ALA A 132 -7.04 18.47 10.02
CA ALA A 132 -6.33 17.77 11.09
C ALA A 132 -6.29 16.26 10.83
N THR A 133 -7.45 15.68 10.49
CA THR A 133 -7.56 14.27 10.13
C THR A 133 -6.80 13.98 8.84
N ALA A 134 -6.96 14.82 7.82
CA ALA A 134 -6.23 14.67 6.56
C ALA A 134 -4.71 14.66 6.75
N ARG A 135 -4.18 15.59 7.56
CA ARG A 135 -2.75 15.64 7.88
C ARG A 135 -2.29 14.32 8.52
N MET A 136 -3.03 13.81 9.52
CA MET A 136 -2.69 12.55 10.18
C MET A 136 -2.67 11.38 9.20
N ASP A 137 -3.66 11.28 8.32
CA ASP A 137 -3.77 10.18 7.37
C ASP A 137 -2.71 10.23 6.26
N PHE A 138 -2.40 11.41 5.73
CA PHE A 138 -1.32 11.55 4.74
C PHE A 138 0.07 11.37 5.35
N ASP A 139 0.28 11.82 6.59
CA ASP A 139 1.52 11.56 7.34
C ASP A 139 1.70 10.05 7.59
N ALA A 140 0.63 9.36 8.00
CA ALA A 140 0.63 7.90 8.13
C ALA A 140 0.94 7.21 6.79
N ALA A 141 0.33 7.65 5.70
CA ALA A 141 0.62 7.12 4.36
C ALA A 141 2.09 7.32 3.96
N ALA A 142 2.69 8.47 4.30
CA ALA A 142 4.10 8.74 4.06
C ALA A 142 5.00 7.81 4.88
N HIS A 143 4.71 7.61 6.17
CA HIS A 143 5.44 6.66 7.03
C HIS A 143 5.33 5.20 6.57
N LEU A 144 4.19 4.83 5.97
CA LEU A 144 3.98 3.53 5.32
C LEU A 144 4.65 3.41 3.93
N GLY A 145 5.38 4.43 3.49
CA GLY A 145 6.14 4.41 2.25
C GLY A 145 5.35 4.73 0.99
N SER A 146 4.30 5.57 1.08
CA SER A 146 3.64 6.08 -0.13
C SER A 146 4.66 6.74 -1.07
N LEU A 147 4.62 6.32 -2.34
CA LEU A 147 5.42 6.89 -3.42
C LEU A 147 4.57 7.80 -4.33
N THR A 148 3.33 8.09 -3.95
CA THR A 148 2.44 8.93 -4.74
C THR A 148 2.74 10.41 -4.48
N PRO A 149 3.15 11.21 -5.50
CA PRO A 149 3.46 12.63 -5.31
C PRO A 149 2.30 13.44 -4.70
N ALA A 150 1.06 13.10 -5.10
CA ALA A 150 -0.15 13.75 -4.61
C ALA A 150 -0.32 13.60 -3.09
N THR A 151 0.10 12.48 -2.48
CA THR A 151 0.09 12.29 -1.02
C THR A 151 0.85 13.41 -0.32
N TYR A 152 2.06 13.71 -0.80
CA TYR A 152 2.91 14.73 -0.20
C TYR A 152 2.44 16.15 -0.52
N ARG A 153 1.83 16.38 -1.69
CA ARG A 153 1.19 17.66 -2.01
C ARG A 153 0.01 17.93 -1.09
N TYR A 154 -0.86 16.94 -0.87
CA TYR A 154 -2.01 17.10 0.03
C TYR A 154 -1.59 17.18 1.50
N LEU A 155 -0.52 16.48 1.91
CA LEU A 155 0.11 16.70 3.21
C LEU A 155 0.60 18.14 3.35
N ALA A 156 1.27 18.69 2.32
CA ALA A 156 1.72 20.07 2.34
C ALA A 156 0.56 21.08 2.49
N MET A 157 -0.53 20.88 1.74
CA MET A 157 -1.74 21.68 1.86
C MET A 157 -2.33 21.62 3.28
N ALA A 158 -2.41 20.42 3.88
CA ALA A 158 -2.94 20.25 5.22
C ALA A 158 -2.03 20.85 6.30
N GLU A 159 -0.71 20.66 6.22
CA GLU A 159 0.27 21.31 7.11
C GLU A 159 0.18 22.84 6.99
N ALA A 160 0.06 23.38 5.77
CA ALA A 160 -0.08 24.82 5.54
C ALA A 160 -1.37 25.38 6.13
N ALA A 161 -2.52 24.71 5.92
CA ALA A 161 -3.80 25.10 6.50
C ALA A 161 -3.78 25.12 8.03
N LEU A 162 -2.95 24.28 8.65
CA LEU A 162 -2.75 24.21 10.11
C LEU A 162 -1.62 25.11 10.62
N GLY A 163 -1.05 25.98 9.77
CA GLY A 163 0.01 26.94 10.14
C GLY A 163 1.40 26.32 10.31
N ARG A 164 1.59 25.05 9.91
CA ARG A 164 2.84 24.29 10.07
C ARG A 164 3.74 24.46 8.84
N ARG A 165 4.20 25.70 8.65
CA ARG A 165 4.90 26.14 7.43
C ARG A 165 6.15 25.31 7.08
N ALA A 166 6.98 24.99 8.07
CA ALA A 166 8.21 24.24 7.83
C ALA A 166 7.92 22.81 7.31
N GLN A 167 6.91 22.16 7.90
CA GLN A 167 6.45 20.83 7.51
C GLN A 167 5.80 20.86 6.12
N ALA A 168 5.00 21.90 5.84
CA ALA A 168 4.39 22.10 4.53
C ALA A 168 5.43 22.20 3.41
N ILE A 169 6.47 23.02 3.61
CA ILE A 169 7.56 23.16 2.63
C ILE A 169 8.32 21.84 2.44
N ALA A 170 8.57 21.09 3.52
CA ALA A 170 9.24 19.79 3.44
C ALA A 170 8.42 18.78 2.63
N ALA A 171 7.11 18.69 2.90
CA ALA A 171 6.20 17.83 2.15
C ALA A 171 6.09 18.24 0.67
N ALA A 172 5.95 19.55 0.37
CA ALA A 172 5.89 20.03 -1.01
C ALA A 172 7.18 19.75 -1.80
N ARG A 173 8.35 19.87 -1.15
CA ARG A 173 9.63 19.46 -1.75
C ARG A 173 9.66 17.98 -2.08
N MET A 174 9.14 17.12 -1.20
CA MET A 174 9.04 15.69 -1.45
C MET A 174 8.10 15.38 -2.63
N ALA A 175 6.96 16.08 -2.74
CA ALA A 175 6.06 15.95 -3.90
C ALA A 175 6.78 16.28 -5.22
N VAL A 176 7.55 17.38 -5.25
CA VAL A 176 8.37 17.77 -6.41
C VAL A 176 9.50 16.77 -6.65
N GLN A 177 10.12 16.22 -5.61
CA GLN A 177 11.16 15.20 -5.75
C GLN A 177 10.63 13.93 -6.43
N LEU A 178 9.42 13.49 -6.05
CA LEU A 178 8.77 12.31 -6.61
C LEU A 178 8.23 12.54 -8.03
N ASN A 179 7.74 13.76 -8.33
CA ASN A 179 7.37 14.14 -9.68
C ASN A 179 7.61 15.63 -9.93
N ARG A 180 8.80 15.93 -10.45
CA ARG A 180 9.26 17.30 -10.68
C ARG A 180 8.58 18.01 -11.84
N PHE A 181 7.93 17.27 -12.74
CA PHE A 181 7.32 17.81 -13.95
C PHE A 181 5.82 18.11 -13.78
N ASP A 182 5.25 17.75 -12.62
CA ASP A 182 3.86 18.06 -12.31
C ASP A 182 3.72 19.54 -11.94
N PRO A 183 2.97 20.33 -12.73
CA PRO A 183 2.79 21.75 -12.46
C PRO A 183 2.08 22.01 -11.12
N ALA A 184 1.21 21.10 -10.65
CA ALA A 184 0.52 21.27 -9.38
C ALA A 184 1.50 21.16 -8.19
N ASN A 185 2.48 20.25 -8.27
CA ASN A 185 3.51 20.13 -7.23
C ASN A 185 4.44 21.35 -7.20
N GLN A 186 4.81 21.86 -8.38
CA GLN A 186 5.63 23.07 -8.48
C GLN A 186 4.88 24.30 -7.96
N ALA A 187 3.60 24.45 -8.32
CA ALA A 187 2.76 25.55 -7.88
C ALA A 187 2.61 25.57 -6.36
N GLU A 188 2.35 24.43 -5.73
CA GLU A 188 2.24 24.31 -4.27
C GLU A 188 3.54 24.71 -3.58
N LEU A 189 4.69 24.20 -4.05
CA LEU A 189 5.99 24.57 -3.48
C LEU A 189 6.27 26.07 -3.63
N ASN A 190 6.00 26.65 -4.79
CA ASN A 190 6.22 28.08 -5.04
C ASN A 190 5.33 28.96 -4.15
N LEU A 191 4.06 28.60 -3.99
CA LEU A 191 3.12 29.28 -3.10
C LEU A 191 3.62 29.29 -1.65
N LEU A 192 4.15 28.17 -1.17
CA LEU A 192 4.69 28.05 0.19
C LEU A 192 6.00 28.79 0.38
N LEU A 193 6.78 29.04 -0.68
CA LEU A 193 8.03 29.80 -0.60
C LEU A 193 7.81 31.32 -0.72
N SER A 194 6.70 31.76 -1.32
CA SER A 194 6.39 33.18 -1.51
C SER A 194 5.47 33.79 -0.46
N SER A 195 4.75 32.95 0.31
CA SER A 195 3.92 33.34 1.46
C SER A 195 4.73 33.72 2.69
#